data_AF-A0A938A699-F1
#
_entry.id   AF-A0A938A699-F1
#
_cell.length_a   1.000
_cell.length_b   1.000
_cell.length_c   1.000
_cell.angle_alpha   90.00
_cell.angle_beta   90.00
_cell.angle_gamma   90.00
#
_symmetry.space_group_name_H-M   'P 1'
#
loop_
_entity.id
_entity.type
_entity.pdbx_description
1 polymer ?
#
loop_
_entity_poly.entity_id
_entity_poly.type
_entity_poly.pdbx_seq_one_letter_code
_entity_poly.pdbx_strand_id
1 'polypeptide(L)'
;MSEHVTTPDDEIDLAELFAGLSSSWRVIASTALVSVALSYVYANHVVRPTYEAKSVFAFEKSSGGGALGNLGGAAALLGISVGASKDDKLVFDRVAGRDFVIELAGEAGLYGDPYFNPRLGIGRLAQLKSYFGIAPKTDWTDAEVEQEIVGRFEKAVDIAATKNSSIEAIVTHRDPEAAAAIANAVVKKILDDTLDDQVSKSMREVDYLGEQLSKVQSDMDNAVMRLQEFSISRNALSVEDLVRRSTQLVKLRETRDATRKMFDGVAAMIAASQSGGVRADVLQSYPELLSSEFRIQSQMSGGELPVSELPLDRLEQISSSLSLRLDDIDAAIVSSENSAKISADEASELLALQREVKVQEATYQVLVEQYKARSVMSGFADASGTILQFAVPPIEPSAPKSSLILALGAVLGVFAGAGIALARGIASGRLHTARVIAEAVAAGKVFRTKRSSVPSEVVANLAGTSKYLVMWQISSSAKKSSDAVARQILRAWSDAGLSAGTLSLPTSGSLAPSSGASPIELSDVMDHLLRGNLRDAIELKTSHLDRVLVICDFGTVPSSVLSTMKSLPSTIVAVAMAGDVVKSSTEELRSSAVPDVLLLG
;
A
#
# COMPACT_ATOMS: atom_id res chain seq x y z
N MET A 1 -19.97 -40.80 51.86
CA MET A 1 -19.35 -39.90 52.85
C MET A 1 -18.11 -39.31 52.19
N SER A 2 -18.12 -38.02 51.91
CA SER A 2 -16.95 -37.23 51.51
C SER A 2 -17.23 -35.82 52.02
N GLU A 3 -16.56 -35.47 53.11
CA GLU A 3 -16.69 -34.22 53.84
C GLU A 3 -15.69 -33.22 53.24
N HIS A 4 -16.19 -32.24 52.48
CA HIS A 4 -15.40 -31.10 52.03
C HIS A 4 -15.90 -29.87 52.77
N VAL A 5 -15.09 -29.39 53.72
CA VAL A 5 -15.22 -28.07 54.33
C VAL A 5 -14.73 -27.06 53.28
N THR A 6 -15.61 -26.18 52.79
CA THR A 6 -15.24 -25.10 51.86
C THR A 6 -15.24 -23.76 52.60
N THR A 7 -14.09 -23.08 52.56
CA THR A 7 -13.95 -21.65 52.83
C THR A 7 -14.72 -20.84 51.78
N PRO A 8 -15.21 -19.63 52.12
CA PRO A 8 -15.91 -18.77 51.17
C PRO A 8 -14.86 -18.09 50.28
N ASP A 9 -14.48 -18.75 49.18
CA ASP A 9 -13.71 -18.08 48.13
C ASP A 9 -14.67 -17.36 47.19
N ASP A 10 -14.43 -16.05 47.06
CA ASP A 10 -15.06 -15.10 46.13
C ASP A 10 -14.68 -15.42 44.66
N GLU A 11 -14.67 -16.71 44.28
CA GLU A 11 -14.44 -17.13 42.90
C GLU A 11 -15.73 -16.94 42.08
N ILE A 12 -15.63 -16.14 41.01
CA ILE A 12 -16.71 -15.96 40.05
C ILE A 12 -16.97 -17.30 39.35
N ASP A 13 -18.00 -18.01 39.80
CA ASP A 13 -18.37 -19.32 39.27
C ASP A 13 -18.89 -19.18 37.82
N LEU A 14 -18.03 -19.51 36.83
CA LEU A 14 -18.35 -19.38 35.40
C LEU A 14 -19.59 -20.21 34.99
N ALA A 15 -19.84 -21.32 35.70
CA ALA A 15 -21.01 -22.16 35.49
C ALA A 15 -22.32 -21.45 35.84
N GLU A 16 -22.32 -20.60 36.88
CA GLU A 16 -23.49 -19.80 37.30
C GLU A 16 -23.81 -18.72 36.27
N LEU A 17 -22.77 -18.05 35.76
CA LEU A 17 -22.92 -17.06 34.69
C LEU A 17 -23.48 -17.69 33.40
N PHE A 18 -22.98 -18.88 33.01
CA PHE A 18 -23.47 -19.59 31.84
C PHE A 18 -24.92 -20.07 32.01
N ALA A 19 -25.27 -20.59 33.19
CA ALA A 19 -26.64 -20.99 33.51
C ALA A 19 -27.61 -19.79 33.47
N GLY A 20 -27.22 -18.65 34.06
CA GLY A 20 -28.00 -17.41 33.99
C GLY A 20 -28.18 -16.89 32.57
N LEU A 21 -27.13 -17.01 31.74
CA LEU A 21 -27.18 -16.63 30.33
C LEU A 21 -28.11 -17.55 29.52
N SER A 22 -28.06 -18.86 29.76
CA SER A 22 -28.93 -19.84 29.10
C SER A 22 -30.42 -19.69 29.48
N SER A 23 -30.70 -19.33 30.73
CA SER A 23 -32.05 -19.05 31.22
C SER A 23 -32.68 -17.83 30.52
N SER A 24 -31.86 -16.85 30.18
CA SER A 24 -32.26 -15.60 29.54
C SER A 24 -32.07 -15.59 28.01
N TRP A 25 -31.98 -16.75 27.36
CA TRP A 25 -31.76 -16.88 25.91
C TRP A 25 -32.76 -16.08 25.06
N ARG A 26 -34.00 -15.89 25.54
CA ARG A 26 -35.04 -15.09 24.85
C ARG A 26 -34.68 -13.60 24.78
N VAL A 27 -33.99 -13.06 25.80
CA VAL A 27 -33.52 -11.67 25.84
C VAL A 27 -32.36 -11.48 24.86
N ILE A 28 -31.45 -12.46 24.80
CA ILE A 28 -30.33 -12.46 23.86
C ILE A 28 -30.86 -12.56 22.42
N ALA A 29 -31.83 -13.45 22.18
CA ALA A 29 -32.44 -13.60 20.86
C ALA A 29 -33.21 -12.35 20.42
N SER A 30 -33.96 -11.69 21.32
CA SER A 30 -34.71 -10.48 20.97
C SER A 30 -33.80 -9.28 20.69
N THR A 31 -32.75 -9.08 21.49
CA THR A 31 -31.77 -8.01 21.28
C THR A 31 -30.93 -8.24 20.02
N ALA A 32 -30.54 -9.49 19.73
CA ALA A 32 -29.89 -9.85 18.47
C ALA A 32 -30.80 -9.62 17.25
N LEU A 33 -32.10 -9.93 17.36
CA LEU A 33 -33.05 -9.68 16.27
C LEU A 33 -33.23 -8.18 16.01
N VAL A 34 -33.34 -7.37 17.08
CA VAL A 34 -33.44 -5.92 16.97
C VAL A 34 -32.17 -5.30 16.38
N SER A 35 -30.98 -5.75 16.77
CA SER A 35 -29.73 -5.24 16.20
C SER A 35 -29.61 -5.58 14.72
N VAL A 36 -29.97 -6.80 14.31
CA VAL A 36 -29.99 -7.21 12.90
C VAL A 36 -30.98 -6.38 12.10
N ALA A 37 -32.18 -6.12 12.65
CA ALA A 37 -33.17 -5.25 12.00
C ALA A 37 -32.65 -3.81 11.84
N LEU A 38 -32.00 -3.25 12.87
CA LEU A 38 -31.36 -1.93 12.80
C LEU A 38 -30.23 -1.91 11.76
N SER A 39 -29.38 -2.94 11.74
CA SER A 39 -28.30 -3.10 10.75
C SER A 39 -28.83 -3.22 9.32
N TYR A 40 -29.95 -3.93 9.12
CA TYR A 40 -30.63 -4.02 7.84
C TYR A 40 -31.14 -2.65 7.37
N VAL A 41 -31.84 -1.93 8.26
CA VAL A 41 -32.34 -0.57 7.96
C VAL A 41 -31.19 0.38 7.67
N TYR A 42 -30.10 0.30 8.43
CA TYR A 42 -28.91 1.11 8.21
C TYR A 42 -28.26 0.84 6.84
N ALA A 43 -28.10 -0.43 6.48
CA ALA A 43 -27.49 -0.84 5.21
C ALA A 43 -28.33 -0.43 3.98
N ASN A 44 -29.67 -0.50 4.07
CA ASN A 44 -30.55 -0.22 2.93
C ASN A 44 -31.06 1.23 2.83
N HIS A 45 -31.27 1.93 3.95
CA HIS A 45 -31.93 3.24 3.95
C HIS A 45 -31.02 4.42 4.28
N VAL A 46 -29.92 4.18 5.00
CA VAL A 46 -29.04 5.27 5.48
C VAL A 46 -27.81 5.41 4.57
N VAL A 47 -27.14 4.30 4.27
CA VAL A 47 -25.97 4.28 3.40
C VAL A 47 -26.41 4.14 1.94
N ARG A 48 -25.96 5.05 1.08
CA ARG A 48 -26.23 4.94 -0.37
C ARG A 48 -25.27 3.93 -0.99
N PRO A 49 -25.74 3.05 -1.89
CA PRO A 49 -24.85 2.15 -2.61
C PRO A 49 -23.86 2.96 -3.47
N THR A 50 -22.62 2.49 -3.50
CA THR A 50 -21.60 2.96 -4.43
C THR A 50 -21.24 1.85 -5.38
N TYR A 51 -20.90 2.24 -6.60
CA TYR A 51 -20.60 1.40 -7.74
C TYR A 51 -19.16 1.65 -8.16
N GLU A 52 -18.43 0.57 -8.41
CA GLU A 52 -17.02 0.60 -8.81
C GLU A 52 -16.91 0.17 -10.27
N ALA A 53 -16.39 1.05 -11.12
CA ALA A 53 -16.12 0.76 -12.53
C ALA A 53 -14.62 0.72 -12.80
N LYS A 54 -14.18 -0.20 -13.66
CA LYS A 54 -12.77 -0.45 -13.94
C LYS A 54 -12.48 -0.33 -15.43
N SER A 55 -11.50 0.50 -15.78
CA SER A 55 -10.94 0.58 -17.13
C SER A 55 -9.48 0.15 -17.09
N VAL A 56 -9.05 -0.67 -18.05
CA VAL A 56 -7.69 -1.18 -18.12
C VAL A 56 -7.04 -0.69 -19.40
N PHE A 57 -5.85 -0.12 -19.29
CA PHE A 57 -5.06 0.33 -20.42
C PHE A 57 -3.60 -0.12 -20.27
N ALA A 58 -2.90 -0.15 -21.39
CA ALA A 58 -1.48 -0.42 -21.41
C ALA A 58 -0.80 0.50 -22.40
N PHE A 59 0.42 0.91 -22.05
CA PHE A 59 1.32 1.53 -23.00
C PHE A 59 2.02 0.44 -23.80
N GLU A 60 2.07 0.60 -25.11
CA GLU A 60 2.75 -0.34 -25.98
C GLU A 60 4.25 -0.26 -25.69
N LYS A 61 4.84 -1.39 -25.30
CA LYS A 61 6.28 -1.48 -25.13
C LYS A 61 6.86 -1.47 -26.54
N SER A 62 7.61 -0.43 -26.89
CA SER A 62 8.36 -0.35 -28.14
C SER A 62 9.35 -1.52 -28.24
N SER A 63 8.87 -2.67 -28.72
CA SER A 63 9.68 -3.83 -29.07
C SER A 63 10.33 -3.59 -30.44
N GLY A 64 11.21 -2.59 -30.49
CA GLY A 64 12.00 -2.24 -31.67
C GLY A 64 13.48 -2.54 -31.42
N GLY A 65 13.88 -3.80 -31.56
CA GLY A 65 15.29 -4.17 -31.65
C GLY A 65 15.86 -3.69 -32.98
N GLY A 66 16.53 -2.54 -32.99
CA GLY A 66 17.19 -1.99 -34.17
C GLY A 66 18.21 -0.92 -33.76
N ALA A 67 19.44 -1.05 -34.26
CA ALA A 67 20.63 -0.34 -33.81
C ALA A 67 20.55 1.18 -34.04
N LEU A 68 20.10 1.91 -33.01
CA LEU A 68 20.57 3.22 -32.55
C LEU A 68 19.63 3.73 -31.45
N GLY A 69 19.75 3.12 -30.26
CA GLY A 69 19.59 3.78 -28.96
C GLY A 69 18.39 4.70 -28.70
N ASN A 70 17.28 4.55 -29.40
CA ASN A 70 16.07 5.35 -29.18
C ASN A 70 14.93 4.40 -28.83
N LEU A 71 14.05 4.83 -27.92
CA LEU A 71 12.81 4.15 -27.52
C LEU A 71 12.89 3.15 -26.35
N GLY A 72 13.74 3.43 -25.36
CA GLY A 72 13.38 3.19 -23.93
C GLY A 72 12.67 4.38 -23.28
N GLY A 73 12.49 5.47 -24.04
CA GLY A 73 12.08 6.78 -23.56
C GLY A 73 10.67 6.82 -23.01
N ALA A 74 9.67 6.23 -23.65
CA ALA A 74 8.26 6.39 -23.22
C ALA A 74 7.99 5.81 -21.82
N ALA A 75 8.56 4.65 -21.49
CA ALA A 75 8.43 4.04 -20.16
C ALA A 75 9.29 4.77 -19.10
N ALA A 76 10.50 5.22 -19.46
CA ALA A 76 11.36 5.99 -18.56
C ALA A 76 10.83 7.42 -18.30
N LEU A 77 10.20 8.06 -19.30
CA LEU A 77 9.57 9.38 -19.24
C LEU A 77 8.35 9.41 -18.32
N LEU A 78 7.67 8.29 -18.15
CA LEU A 78 6.55 8.12 -17.24
C LEU A 78 7.00 7.69 -15.84
N GLY A 79 8.30 7.46 -15.62
CA GLY A 79 8.79 6.87 -14.37
C GLY A 79 8.17 5.50 -14.13
N ILE A 80 8.06 4.67 -15.17
CA ILE A 80 7.63 3.28 -15.08
C ILE A 80 8.86 2.44 -15.47
N SER A 81 9.83 2.38 -14.57
CA SER A 81 10.87 1.38 -14.66
C SER A 81 10.21 0.02 -14.39
N VAL A 82 10.33 -0.91 -15.33
CA VAL A 82 9.81 -2.28 -15.18
C VAL A 82 10.69 -3.00 -14.16
N GLY A 83 10.42 -2.72 -12.89
CA GLY A 83 11.15 -3.16 -11.71
C GLY A 83 10.48 -2.51 -10.51
N ALA A 84 9.38 -3.11 -10.05
CA ALA A 84 8.51 -2.62 -8.98
C ALA A 84 9.30 -2.15 -7.74
N SER A 85 9.68 -0.88 -7.75
CA SER A 85 10.23 -0.13 -6.62
C SER A 85 9.27 1.03 -6.35
N LYS A 86 9.03 1.30 -5.07
CA LYS A 86 8.01 2.20 -4.51
C LYS A 86 8.06 3.67 -4.97
N ASP A 87 8.96 4.04 -5.87
CA ASP A 87 9.30 5.43 -6.23
C ASP A 87 8.76 5.85 -7.62
N ASP A 88 8.16 4.93 -8.37
CA ASP A 88 7.57 5.17 -9.71
C ASP A 88 6.15 5.76 -9.61
N LYS A 89 6.04 6.94 -8.98
CA LYS A 89 4.77 7.65 -8.66
C LYS A 89 4.37 8.74 -9.65
N LEU A 90 5.18 9.09 -10.63
CA LEU A 90 4.98 10.31 -11.42
C LEU A 90 3.69 10.33 -12.25
N VAL A 91 3.27 9.20 -12.85
CA VAL A 91 1.97 9.11 -13.55
C VAL A 91 0.82 9.21 -12.56
N PHE A 92 0.91 8.50 -11.44
CA PHE A 92 -0.11 8.49 -10.40
C PHE A 92 -0.29 9.88 -9.76
N ASP A 93 0.82 10.55 -9.45
CA ASP A 93 0.85 11.91 -8.91
C ASP A 93 0.32 12.93 -9.93
N ARG A 94 0.54 12.72 -11.24
CA ARG A 94 0.01 13.58 -12.30
C ARG A 94 -1.50 13.47 -12.43
N VAL A 95 -2.06 12.27 -12.37
CA VAL A 95 -3.51 12.06 -12.44
C VAL A 95 -4.23 12.58 -11.19
N ALA A 96 -3.57 12.52 -10.03
CA ALA A 96 -4.02 13.19 -8.81
C ALA A 96 -3.78 14.72 -8.84
N GLY A 97 -3.04 15.23 -9.82
CA GLY A 97 -2.69 16.63 -9.96
C GLY A 97 -3.91 17.51 -10.22
N ARG A 98 -3.96 18.68 -9.57
CA ARG A 98 -5.06 19.64 -9.68
C ARG A 98 -5.43 19.98 -11.13
N ASP A 99 -4.42 20.25 -11.97
CA ASP A 99 -4.65 20.70 -13.35
C ASP A 99 -5.29 19.61 -14.21
N PHE A 100 -4.83 18.35 -14.06
CA PHE A 100 -5.43 17.20 -14.72
C PHE A 100 -6.91 17.05 -14.36
N VAL A 101 -7.24 17.14 -13.07
CA VAL A 101 -8.62 16.97 -12.58
C VAL A 101 -9.53 18.10 -13.06
N ILE A 102 -9.04 19.34 -13.14
CA ILE A 102 -9.85 20.49 -13.58
C ILE A 102 -10.16 20.40 -15.08
N GLU A 103 -9.16 20.05 -15.89
CA GLU A 103 -9.37 19.83 -17.32
C GLU A 103 -10.33 18.66 -17.57
N LEU A 104 -10.12 17.53 -16.86
CA LEU A 104 -11.02 16.38 -16.91
C LEU A 104 -12.43 16.77 -16.44
N ALA A 105 -12.56 17.61 -15.40
CA ALA A 105 -13.85 18.04 -14.88
C ALA A 105 -14.70 18.78 -15.92
N GLY A 106 -14.05 19.51 -16.83
CA GLY A 106 -14.70 20.12 -17.98
C GLY A 106 -15.18 19.08 -19.01
N GLU A 107 -14.32 18.14 -19.40
CA GLU A 107 -14.62 17.15 -20.46
C GLU A 107 -15.60 16.06 -19.99
N ALA A 108 -15.41 15.52 -18.78
CA ALA A 108 -16.23 14.46 -18.22
C ALA A 108 -17.46 14.97 -17.46
N GLY A 109 -17.68 16.30 -17.43
CA GLY A 109 -18.90 16.90 -16.86
C GLY A 109 -19.00 16.84 -15.34
N LEU A 110 -17.87 16.77 -14.61
CA LEU A 110 -17.86 16.67 -13.14
C LEU A 110 -18.49 17.91 -12.46
N TYR A 111 -18.46 19.07 -13.12
CA TYR A 111 -19.16 20.26 -12.66
C TYR A 111 -20.69 20.08 -12.60
N GLY A 112 -21.25 19.20 -13.45
CA GLY A 112 -22.67 18.87 -13.47
C GLY A 112 -23.07 17.77 -12.49
N ASP A 113 -22.11 17.11 -11.84
CA ASP A 113 -22.38 15.96 -10.98
C ASP A 113 -22.63 16.36 -9.52
N PRO A 114 -23.80 16.02 -8.93
CA PRO A 114 -24.10 16.28 -7.51
C PRO A 114 -23.16 15.57 -6.52
N TYR A 115 -22.42 14.54 -6.94
CA TYR A 115 -21.43 13.86 -6.12
C TYR A 115 -20.13 14.67 -6.01
N PHE A 116 -19.66 15.28 -7.10
CA PHE A 116 -18.41 16.05 -7.11
C PHE A 116 -18.65 17.52 -6.78
N ASN A 117 -19.73 18.13 -7.28
CA ASN A 117 -20.03 19.53 -7.08
C ASN A 117 -20.91 19.77 -5.83
N PRO A 118 -20.38 20.40 -4.76
CA PRO A 118 -21.16 20.74 -3.57
C PRO A 118 -22.27 21.76 -3.83
N ARG A 119 -22.16 22.59 -4.87
CA ARG A 119 -23.16 23.62 -5.22
C ARG A 119 -24.48 23.00 -5.69
N LEU A 120 -24.43 21.82 -6.31
CA LEU A 120 -25.59 21.12 -6.85
C LEU A 120 -26.30 20.23 -5.82
N GLY A 121 -25.70 20.01 -4.64
CA GLY A 121 -26.22 19.07 -3.65
C GLY A 121 -26.03 19.53 -2.21
N ILE A 122 -27.15 19.79 -1.51
CA ILE A 122 -27.14 19.94 -0.05
C ILE A 122 -27.04 18.53 0.56
N GLY A 123 -25.84 18.12 0.96
CA GLY A 123 -25.64 16.83 1.63
C GLY A 123 -26.51 16.72 2.90
N ARG A 124 -27.03 15.52 3.21
CA ARG A 124 -27.78 15.27 4.46
C ARG A 124 -27.04 15.70 5.73
N LEU A 125 -25.71 15.67 5.70
CA LEU A 125 -24.86 16.16 6.78
C LEU A 125 -24.94 17.69 6.96
N ALA A 126 -25.15 18.44 5.88
CA ALA A 126 -25.42 19.88 5.91
C ALA A 126 -26.82 20.18 6.46
N GLN A 127 -27.82 19.34 6.12
CA GLN A 127 -29.17 19.40 6.71
C GLN A 127 -29.19 19.01 8.20
N LEU A 128 -28.33 18.09 8.63
CA LEU A 128 -28.16 17.74 10.04
C LEU A 128 -27.38 18.83 10.80
N LYS A 129 -26.35 19.42 10.18
CA LYS A 129 -25.59 20.55 10.74
C LYS A 129 -26.46 21.80 10.93
N SER A 130 -27.46 22.04 10.08
CA SER A 130 -28.44 23.11 10.30
C SER A 130 -29.32 22.86 11.54
N TYR A 131 -29.57 21.60 11.93
CA TYR A 131 -30.22 21.29 13.21
C TYR A 131 -29.33 21.61 14.43
N PHE A 132 -28.01 21.71 14.25
CA PHE A 132 -27.03 22.10 15.28
C PHE A 132 -26.54 23.55 15.16
N GLY A 133 -27.25 24.41 14.42
CA GLY A 133 -26.95 25.85 14.33
C GLY A 133 -25.77 26.22 13.41
N ILE A 134 -25.24 25.28 12.63
CA ILE A 134 -24.20 25.53 11.62
C ILE A 134 -24.90 25.67 10.26
N ALA A 135 -25.04 26.91 9.79
CA ALA A 135 -25.62 27.18 8.48
C ALA A 135 -24.71 26.60 7.38
N PRO A 136 -25.25 25.88 6.38
CA PRO A 136 -24.47 25.45 5.25
C PRO A 136 -23.95 26.67 4.47
N LYS A 137 -22.68 26.63 4.09
CA LYS A 137 -22.10 27.65 3.22
C LYS A 137 -22.88 27.63 1.89
N THR A 138 -23.55 28.73 1.57
CA THR A 138 -24.37 28.89 0.35
C THR A 138 -23.62 29.63 -0.75
N ASP A 139 -22.64 30.46 -0.39
CA ASP A 139 -21.84 31.25 -1.34
C ASP A 139 -20.53 30.51 -1.62
N TRP A 140 -20.58 29.59 -2.58
CA TRP A 140 -19.40 28.88 -3.08
C TRP A 140 -18.73 29.71 -4.17
N THR A 141 -17.44 29.98 -4.01
CA THR A 141 -16.62 30.57 -5.08
C THR A 141 -16.20 29.47 -6.05
N ASP A 142 -16.01 29.78 -7.34
CA ASP A 142 -15.61 28.79 -8.34
C ASP A 142 -14.31 28.04 -7.96
N ALA A 143 -13.32 28.75 -7.40
CA ALA A 143 -12.08 28.15 -6.90
C ALA A 143 -12.29 27.16 -5.74
N GLU A 144 -13.29 27.39 -4.88
CA GLU A 144 -13.61 26.50 -3.76
C GLU A 144 -14.34 25.25 -4.24
N VAL A 145 -15.17 25.39 -5.29
CA VAL A 145 -15.83 24.26 -5.96
C VAL A 145 -14.79 23.37 -6.62
N GLU A 146 -13.84 23.96 -7.37
CA GLU A 146 -12.73 23.21 -7.96
C GLU A 146 -11.91 22.45 -6.91
N GLN A 147 -11.60 23.09 -5.78
CA GLN A 147 -10.86 22.44 -4.69
C GLN A 147 -11.62 21.24 -4.12
N GLU A 148 -12.93 21.34 -3.94
CA GLU A 148 -13.76 20.23 -3.46
C GLU A 148 -13.88 19.12 -4.51
N ILE A 149 -14.00 19.46 -5.80
CA ILE A 149 -14.00 18.49 -6.89
C ILE A 149 -12.69 17.70 -6.88
N VAL A 150 -11.55 18.37 -6.80
CA VAL A 150 -10.22 17.73 -6.72
C VAL A 150 -10.14 16.81 -5.51
N GLY A 151 -10.53 17.28 -4.32
CA GLY A 151 -10.47 16.48 -3.10
C GLY A 151 -11.44 15.29 -3.07
N ARG A 152 -12.57 15.35 -3.82
CA ARG A 152 -13.48 14.22 -4.00
C ARG A 152 -13.01 13.26 -5.08
N PHE A 153 -12.41 13.78 -6.15
CA PHE A 153 -11.81 12.99 -7.22
C PHE A 153 -10.68 12.12 -6.69
N GLU A 154 -9.75 12.69 -5.91
CA GLU A 154 -8.63 11.96 -5.30
C GLU A 154 -9.10 10.78 -4.42
N LYS A 155 -10.28 10.90 -3.79
CA LYS A 155 -10.88 9.82 -2.98
C LYS A 155 -11.69 8.82 -3.80
N ALA A 156 -12.21 9.24 -4.95
CA ALA A 156 -13.12 8.46 -5.76
C ALA A 156 -12.39 7.65 -6.84
N VAL A 157 -11.25 8.14 -7.31
CA VAL A 157 -10.44 7.56 -8.38
C VAL A 157 -9.17 6.98 -7.78
N ASP A 158 -8.97 5.69 -8.00
CA ASP A 158 -7.75 4.97 -7.65
C ASP A 158 -7.13 4.42 -8.93
N ILE A 159 -5.80 4.48 -9.03
CA ILE A 159 -5.07 3.97 -10.18
C ILE A 159 -4.02 3.00 -9.68
N ALA A 160 -4.10 1.77 -10.15
CA ALA A 160 -3.24 0.69 -9.72
C ALA A 160 -2.52 0.03 -10.91
N ALA A 161 -1.31 -0.45 -10.67
CA ALA A 161 -0.60 -1.28 -11.63
C ALA A 161 -1.00 -2.75 -11.45
N THR A 162 -1.42 -3.40 -12.54
CA THR A 162 -1.68 -4.83 -12.57
C THR A 162 -0.37 -5.62 -12.67
N LYS A 163 -0.39 -6.89 -12.26
CA LYS A 163 0.77 -7.82 -12.35
C LYS A 163 1.32 -8.00 -13.77
N ASN A 164 0.52 -7.72 -14.80
CA ASN A 164 0.85 -7.92 -16.22
C ASN A 164 1.37 -6.63 -16.89
N SER A 165 1.82 -5.63 -16.11
CA SER A 165 2.29 -4.33 -16.62
C SER A 165 1.21 -3.47 -17.30
N SER A 166 -0.07 -3.80 -17.11
CA SER A 166 -1.21 -2.93 -17.43
C SER A 166 -1.54 -2.02 -16.27
N ILE A 167 -2.24 -0.92 -16.53
CA ILE A 167 -2.72 0.02 -15.52
C ILE A 167 -4.24 -0.06 -15.48
N GLU A 168 -4.79 -0.17 -14.28
CA GLU A 168 -6.23 -0.13 -14.04
C GLU A 168 -6.62 1.21 -13.38
N ALA A 169 -7.62 1.88 -13.96
CA ALA A 169 -8.28 3.03 -13.37
C ALA A 169 -9.61 2.56 -12.77
N ILE A 170 -9.72 2.70 -11.45
CA ILE A 170 -10.87 2.29 -10.66
C ILE A 170 -11.59 3.56 -10.20
N VAL A 171 -12.85 3.70 -10.57
CA VAL A 171 -13.68 4.85 -10.17
C VAL A 171 -14.86 4.39 -9.34
N THR A 172 -15.03 5.01 -8.18
CA THR A 172 -16.14 4.79 -7.27
C THR A 172 -17.14 5.94 -7.37
N HIS A 173 -18.38 5.63 -7.74
CA HIS A 173 -19.44 6.62 -7.89
C HIS A 173 -20.79 6.13 -7.36
N ARG A 174 -21.74 7.04 -7.16
CA ARG A 174 -23.12 6.69 -6.75
C ARG A 174 -23.99 6.21 -7.90
N ASP A 175 -23.64 6.61 -9.10
CA ASP A 175 -24.33 6.26 -10.34
C ASP A 175 -23.42 5.32 -11.16
N PRO A 176 -23.88 4.10 -11.51
CA PRO A 176 -23.07 3.14 -12.25
C PRO A 176 -22.70 3.64 -13.65
N GLU A 177 -23.56 4.41 -14.31
CA GLU A 177 -23.27 4.96 -15.64
C GLU A 177 -22.16 6.02 -15.56
N ALA A 178 -22.29 6.96 -14.61
CA ALA A 178 -21.26 7.96 -14.36
C ALA A 178 -19.92 7.34 -13.93
N ALA A 179 -19.93 6.28 -13.12
CA ALA A 179 -18.69 5.57 -12.74
C ALA A 179 -17.91 5.07 -13.97
N ALA A 180 -18.62 4.42 -14.90
CA ALA A 180 -18.02 3.89 -16.12
C ALA A 180 -17.59 5.01 -17.08
N ALA A 181 -18.42 6.04 -17.24
CA ALA A 181 -18.11 7.19 -18.08
C ALA A 181 -16.85 7.92 -17.59
N ILE A 182 -16.75 8.20 -16.28
CA ILE A 182 -15.59 8.87 -15.68
C ILE A 182 -14.35 7.97 -15.78
N ALA A 183 -14.44 6.67 -15.51
CA ALA A 183 -13.29 5.77 -15.65
C ALA A 183 -12.75 5.73 -17.10
N ASN A 184 -13.64 5.70 -18.09
CA ASN A 184 -13.23 5.77 -19.50
C ASN A 184 -12.65 7.14 -19.86
N ALA A 185 -13.22 8.24 -19.35
CA ALA A 185 -12.72 9.59 -19.59
C ALA A 185 -11.34 9.81 -18.95
N VAL A 186 -11.10 9.30 -17.74
CA VAL A 186 -9.79 9.34 -17.07
C VAL A 186 -8.75 8.65 -17.94
N VAL A 187 -9.01 7.41 -18.39
CA VAL A 187 -8.08 6.66 -19.24
C VAL A 187 -7.85 7.38 -20.57
N LYS A 188 -8.92 7.85 -21.22
CA LYS A 188 -8.80 8.59 -22.47
C LYS A 188 -7.92 9.84 -22.30
N LYS A 189 -8.17 10.65 -21.27
CA LYS A 189 -7.37 11.85 -21.00
C LYS A 189 -5.91 11.51 -20.70
N ILE A 190 -5.64 10.45 -19.94
CA ILE A 190 -4.26 10.00 -19.69
C ILE A 190 -3.55 9.68 -21.02
N LEU A 191 -4.22 8.99 -21.93
CA LEU A 191 -3.64 8.64 -23.24
C LEU A 191 -3.43 9.89 -24.10
N ASP A 192 -4.40 10.79 -24.16
CA ASP A 192 -4.35 12.04 -24.93
C ASP A 192 -3.24 12.97 -24.39
N ASP A 193 -3.19 13.23 -23.08
CA ASP A 193 -2.15 14.05 -22.45
C ASP A 193 -0.75 13.45 -22.66
N THR A 194 -0.64 12.11 -22.66
CA THR A 194 0.64 11.42 -22.91
C THR A 194 1.08 11.59 -24.37
N LEU A 195 0.14 11.50 -25.31
CA LEU A 195 0.40 11.71 -26.73
C LEU A 195 0.85 13.14 -26.99
N ASP A 196 0.14 14.13 -26.44
CA ASP A 196 0.48 15.55 -26.58
C ASP A 196 1.85 15.88 -25.97
N ASP A 197 2.20 15.28 -24.83
CA ASP A 197 3.52 15.39 -24.23
C ASP A 197 4.63 14.84 -25.13
N GLN A 198 4.39 13.71 -25.79
CA GLN A 198 5.35 13.11 -26.71
C GLN A 198 5.52 13.96 -27.97
N VAL A 199 4.40 14.40 -28.57
CA VAL A 199 4.40 15.26 -29.76
C VAL A 199 5.13 16.57 -29.44
N SER A 200 4.80 17.23 -28.32
CA SER A 200 5.44 18.49 -27.94
C SER A 200 6.93 18.35 -27.64
N LYS A 201 7.37 17.23 -27.03
CA LYS A 201 8.80 16.93 -26.86
C LYS A 201 9.50 16.70 -28.19
N SER A 202 8.90 15.92 -29.08
CA SER A 202 9.44 15.65 -30.41
C SER A 202 9.55 16.94 -31.24
N MET A 203 8.53 17.80 -31.20
CA MET A 203 8.55 19.11 -31.86
C MET A 203 9.66 20.01 -31.31
N ARG A 204 9.85 20.09 -29.99
CA ARG A 204 10.96 20.86 -29.38
C ARG A 204 12.34 20.38 -29.84
N GLU A 205 12.52 19.08 -30.02
CA GLU A 205 13.77 18.53 -30.54
C GLU A 205 13.99 18.89 -32.01
N VAL A 206 12.92 18.85 -32.83
CA VAL A 206 12.98 19.29 -34.23
C VAL A 206 13.31 20.77 -34.31
N ASP A 207 12.68 21.61 -33.49
CA ASP A 207 12.97 23.05 -33.42
C ASP A 207 14.43 23.31 -33.03
N TYR A 208 14.95 22.61 -32.02
CA TYR A 208 16.35 22.70 -31.63
C TYR A 208 17.30 22.28 -32.77
N LEU A 209 17.03 21.17 -33.45
CA LEU A 209 17.83 20.72 -34.59
C LEU A 209 17.76 21.74 -35.75
N GLY A 210 16.61 22.37 -35.97
CA GLY A 210 16.45 23.45 -36.94
C GLY A 210 17.31 24.67 -36.62
N GLU A 211 17.36 25.09 -35.35
CA GLU A 211 18.22 26.17 -34.88
C GLU A 211 19.71 25.84 -35.06
N GLN A 212 20.13 24.63 -34.67
CA GLN A 212 21.51 24.17 -34.88
C GLN A 212 21.86 24.10 -36.36
N LEU A 213 20.94 23.62 -37.21
CA LEU A 213 21.14 23.54 -38.64
C LEU A 213 21.34 24.93 -39.26
N SER A 214 20.54 25.92 -38.85
CA SER A 214 20.72 27.31 -39.30
C SER A 214 22.08 27.86 -38.89
N LYS A 215 22.56 27.54 -37.69
CA LYS A 215 23.87 27.98 -37.20
C LYS A 215 25.00 27.33 -37.99
N VAL A 216 24.95 26.01 -38.19
CA VAL A 216 25.96 25.27 -38.95
C VAL A 216 25.98 25.70 -40.42
N GLN A 217 24.82 25.99 -41.01
CA GLN A 217 24.75 26.58 -42.35
C GLN A 217 25.51 27.92 -42.41
N SER A 218 25.25 28.82 -41.47
CA SER A 218 25.97 30.10 -41.39
C SER A 218 27.48 29.90 -41.18
N ASP A 219 27.90 28.97 -40.33
CA ASP A 219 29.31 28.67 -40.09
C ASP A 219 29.99 28.10 -41.35
N MET A 220 29.29 27.24 -42.10
CA MET A 220 29.73 26.72 -43.39
C MET A 220 29.88 27.84 -44.42
N ASP A 221 28.89 28.71 -44.56
CA ASP A 221 28.94 29.85 -45.49
C ASP A 221 30.11 30.78 -45.17
N ASN A 222 30.34 31.06 -43.88
CA ASN A 222 31.50 31.84 -43.42
C ASN A 222 32.84 31.15 -43.75
N ALA A 223 32.94 29.83 -43.56
CA ALA A 223 34.14 29.07 -43.90
C ALA A 223 34.41 29.10 -45.42
N VAL A 224 33.36 28.95 -46.23
CA VAL A 224 33.44 29.06 -47.69
C VAL A 224 33.89 30.46 -48.11
N MET A 225 33.32 31.51 -47.51
CA MET A 225 33.73 32.89 -47.78
C MET A 225 35.20 33.13 -47.43
N ARG A 226 35.69 32.64 -46.29
CA ARG A 226 37.12 32.76 -45.92
C ARG A 226 38.01 32.04 -46.93
N LEU A 227 37.64 30.83 -47.35
CA LEU A 227 38.38 30.09 -48.37
C LEU A 227 38.39 30.84 -49.71
N GLN A 228 37.26 31.42 -50.10
CA GLN A 228 37.13 32.21 -51.33
C GLN A 228 37.97 33.49 -51.27
N GLU A 229 37.90 34.25 -50.18
CA GLU A 229 38.69 35.45 -49.95
C GLU A 229 40.19 35.14 -49.98
N PHE A 230 40.62 34.05 -49.33
CA PHE A 230 42.00 33.59 -49.39
C PHE A 230 42.41 33.22 -50.83
N SER A 231 41.55 32.50 -51.56
CA SER A 231 41.83 32.07 -52.93
C SER A 231 41.96 33.24 -53.91
N ILE A 232 41.18 34.32 -53.70
CA ILE A 232 41.21 35.53 -54.53
C ILE A 232 42.41 36.41 -54.15
N SER A 233 42.69 36.59 -52.85
CA SER A 233 43.70 37.53 -52.37
C SER A 233 45.14 36.99 -52.43
N ARG A 234 45.34 35.68 -52.23
CA ARG A 234 46.68 35.05 -52.06
C ARG A 234 47.11 34.15 -53.23
N ASN A 235 46.40 34.23 -54.35
CA ASN A 235 46.62 33.43 -55.56
C ASN A 235 46.29 31.93 -55.34
N ALA A 236 45.28 31.42 -56.04
CA ALA A 236 44.67 30.10 -55.83
C ALA A 236 45.57 28.87 -56.12
N LEU A 237 46.87 29.05 -56.35
CA LEU A 237 47.84 28.03 -56.78
C LEU A 237 49.01 27.84 -55.79
N SER A 238 48.82 28.13 -54.49
CA SER A 238 49.90 28.12 -53.49
C SER A 238 50.63 26.77 -53.39
N VAL A 239 49.93 25.64 -53.52
CA VAL A 239 50.54 24.29 -53.49
C VAL A 239 51.43 24.07 -54.73
N GLU A 240 50.95 24.44 -55.91
CA GLU A 240 51.69 24.27 -57.17
C GLU A 240 52.90 25.21 -57.23
N ASP A 241 52.73 26.45 -56.75
CA ASP A 241 53.79 27.44 -56.62
C ASP A 241 54.86 26.99 -55.61
N LEU A 242 54.48 26.35 -54.51
CA LEU A 242 55.41 25.74 -53.56
C LEU A 242 56.23 24.62 -54.21
N VAL A 243 55.58 23.72 -54.96
CA VAL A 243 56.28 22.66 -55.71
C VAL A 243 57.25 23.27 -56.72
N ARG A 244 56.82 24.28 -57.49
CA ARG A 244 57.70 24.97 -58.44
C ARG A 244 58.90 25.63 -57.74
N ARG A 245 58.69 26.36 -56.65
CA ARG A 245 59.76 27.05 -55.92
C ARG A 245 60.72 26.08 -55.22
N SER A 246 60.20 25.01 -54.63
CA SER A 246 61.03 23.99 -53.98
C SER A 246 61.95 23.27 -54.99
N THR A 247 61.43 22.92 -56.17
CA THR A 247 62.26 22.32 -57.23
C THR A 247 63.33 23.28 -57.75
N GLN A 248 63.04 24.58 -57.85
CA GLN A 248 64.02 25.60 -58.22
C GLN A 248 65.12 25.76 -57.16
N LEU A 249 64.74 25.70 -55.87
CA LEU A 249 65.67 25.78 -54.75
C LEU A 249 66.61 24.57 -54.69
N VAL A 250 66.12 23.38 -54.99
CA VAL A 250 66.96 22.17 -55.14
C VAL A 250 68.00 22.39 -56.24
N LYS A 251 67.57 22.87 -57.43
CA LYS A 251 68.50 23.17 -58.53
C LYS A 251 69.55 24.22 -58.15
N LEU A 252 69.16 25.28 -57.45
CA LEU A 252 70.11 26.31 -56.99
C LEU A 252 71.15 25.73 -56.03
N ARG A 253 70.73 24.88 -55.07
CA ARG A 253 71.65 24.20 -54.15
C ARG A 253 72.62 23.28 -54.88
N GLU A 254 72.14 22.51 -55.86
CA GLU A 254 73.00 21.68 -56.72
C GLU A 254 74.03 22.53 -57.48
N THR A 255 73.60 23.65 -58.09
CA THR A 255 74.51 24.54 -58.81
C THR A 255 75.53 25.21 -57.91
N ARG A 256 75.16 25.59 -56.68
CA ARG A 256 76.08 26.12 -55.67
C ARG A 256 77.13 25.09 -55.30
N ASP A 257 76.72 23.85 -55.02
CA ASP A 257 77.63 22.80 -54.56
C ASP A 257 78.64 22.43 -55.65
N ALA A 258 78.20 22.38 -56.92
CA ALA A 258 79.11 22.20 -58.05
C ALA A 258 80.10 23.37 -58.20
N THR A 259 79.59 24.61 -58.16
CA THR A 259 80.44 25.82 -58.28
C THR A 259 81.42 25.93 -57.11
N ARG A 260 81.02 25.50 -55.90
CA ARG A 260 81.88 25.48 -54.71
C ARG A 260 83.02 24.49 -54.85
N LYS A 261 82.75 23.27 -55.33
CA LYS A 261 83.80 22.29 -55.59
C LYS A 261 84.77 22.76 -56.69
N MET A 262 84.27 23.47 -57.70
CA MET A 262 85.12 24.13 -58.70
C MET A 262 86.00 25.21 -58.06
N PHE A 263 85.44 26.06 -57.20
CA PHE A 263 86.20 27.08 -56.47
C PHE A 263 87.27 26.46 -55.56
N ASP A 264 86.91 25.47 -54.75
CA ASP A 264 87.83 24.74 -53.85
C ASP A 264 88.95 24.04 -54.64
N GLY A 265 88.61 23.46 -55.80
CA GLY A 265 89.57 22.85 -56.71
C GLY A 265 90.54 23.87 -57.32
N VAL A 266 90.07 25.05 -57.75
CA VAL A 266 90.94 26.14 -58.24
C VAL A 266 91.83 26.68 -57.10
N ALA A 267 91.31 26.83 -55.89
CA ALA A 267 92.09 27.24 -54.73
C ALA A 267 93.20 26.22 -54.40
N ALA A 268 92.89 24.92 -54.46
CA ALA A 268 93.88 23.85 -54.29
C ALA A 268 94.94 23.85 -55.42
N MET A 269 94.55 24.19 -56.65
CA MET A 269 95.47 24.37 -57.77
C MET A 269 96.43 25.56 -57.56
N ILE A 270 95.93 26.68 -57.04
CA ILE A 270 96.76 27.86 -56.67
C ILE A 270 97.76 27.46 -55.57
N ALA A 271 97.30 26.76 -54.53
CA ALA A 271 98.15 26.29 -53.43
C ALA A 271 99.23 25.30 -53.91
N ALA A 272 98.89 24.36 -54.79
CA ALA A 272 99.85 23.43 -55.40
C ALA A 272 100.90 24.16 -56.26
N SER A 273 100.50 25.23 -56.94
CA SER A 273 101.40 26.07 -57.76
C SER A 273 102.44 26.82 -56.94
N GLN A 274 102.09 27.26 -55.73
CA GLN A 274 102.97 28.01 -54.84
C GLN A 274 103.90 27.10 -54.02
N SER A 275 103.45 25.87 -53.70
CA SER A 275 104.19 24.89 -52.88
C SER A 275 105.06 23.92 -53.68
N GLY A 276 105.05 23.99 -55.01
CA GLY A 276 105.78 23.06 -55.89
C GLY A 276 105.13 21.67 -56.01
N GLY A 277 103.84 21.56 -55.65
CA GLY A 277 103.06 20.33 -55.73
C GLY A 277 102.60 19.98 -57.15
N VAL A 278 102.27 18.70 -57.39
CA VAL A 278 101.83 18.21 -58.70
C VAL A 278 100.36 18.56 -58.91
N ARG A 279 100.09 19.53 -59.79
CA ARG A 279 98.72 19.96 -60.18
C ARG A 279 97.83 18.82 -60.71
N ALA A 280 98.42 17.75 -61.25
CA ALA A 280 97.68 16.58 -61.73
C ALA A 280 96.97 15.81 -60.60
N ASP A 281 97.51 15.80 -59.38
CA ASP A 281 96.89 15.12 -58.23
C ASP A 281 95.62 15.88 -57.75
N VAL A 282 95.63 17.20 -57.89
CA VAL A 282 94.48 18.06 -57.57
C VAL A 282 93.31 17.79 -58.54
N LEU A 283 93.59 17.52 -59.82
CA LEU A 283 92.56 17.19 -60.80
C LEU A 283 91.92 15.81 -60.56
N GLN A 284 92.62 14.87 -59.93
CA GLN A 284 92.03 13.59 -59.51
C GLN A 284 91.05 13.74 -58.34
N SER A 285 91.34 14.69 -57.44
CA SER A 285 90.50 15.00 -56.28
C SER A 285 89.32 15.93 -56.61
N TYR A 286 89.46 16.76 -57.65
CA TYR A 286 88.43 17.68 -58.13
C TYR A 286 88.13 17.47 -59.62
N PRO A 287 87.43 16.38 -60.00
CA PRO A 287 87.10 16.09 -61.39
C PRO A 287 86.16 17.13 -62.02
N GLU A 288 85.46 17.93 -61.19
CA GLU A 288 84.55 18.98 -61.65
C GLU A 288 85.29 20.11 -62.40
N LEU A 289 86.60 20.28 -62.18
CA LEU A 289 87.45 21.20 -62.94
C LEU A 289 87.64 20.78 -64.42
N LEU A 290 87.42 19.51 -64.73
CA LEU A 290 87.49 18.98 -66.09
C LEU A 290 86.13 18.99 -66.80
N SER A 291 85.06 19.40 -66.09
CA SER A 291 83.72 19.43 -66.64
C SER A 291 83.57 20.51 -67.72
N SER A 292 82.64 20.27 -68.66
CA SER A 292 82.26 21.31 -69.62
C SER A 292 81.72 22.56 -68.93
N GLU A 293 81.13 22.40 -67.75
CA GLU A 293 80.51 23.47 -66.99
C GLU A 293 81.56 24.41 -66.37
N PHE A 294 82.64 23.84 -65.82
CA PHE A 294 83.77 24.64 -65.35
C PHE A 294 84.33 25.54 -66.45
N ARG A 295 84.54 25.01 -67.67
CA ARG A 295 85.04 25.78 -68.82
C ARG A 295 84.12 26.95 -69.19
N ILE A 296 82.80 26.71 -69.18
CA ILE A 296 81.79 27.75 -69.48
C ILE A 296 81.79 28.82 -68.37
N GLN A 297 81.81 28.40 -67.10
CA GLN A 297 81.74 29.32 -65.96
C GLN A 297 83.01 30.15 -65.78
N SER A 298 84.18 29.58 -66.05
CA SER A 298 85.49 30.26 -66.00
C SER A 298 85.82 31.07 -67.26
N GLN A 299 84.89 31.12 -68.23
CA GLN A 299 85.01 31.83 -69.51
C GLN A 299 86.23 31.38 -70.34
N MET A 300 86.58 30.09 -70.29
CA MET A 300 87.71 29.58 -71.06
C MET A 300 87.38 29.57 -72.55
N SER A 301 88.18 30.27 -73.35
CA SER A 301 88.07 30.22 -74.81
C SER A 301 88.44 28.83 -75.37
N GLY A 302 87.94 28.50 -76.56
CA GLY A 302 88.07 27.18 -77.19
C GLY A 302 89.51 26.70 -77.46
N GLY A 303 90.53 27.55 -77.27
CA GLY A 303 91.95 27.25 -77.47
C GLY A 303 92.84 27.48 -76.24
N GLU A 304 92.28 27.63 -75.04
CA GLU A 304 93.07 27.79 -73.82
C GLU A 304 93.80 26.51 -73.40
N LEU A 305 94.93 26.69 -72.69
CA LEU A 305 95.76 25.63 -72.14
C LEU A 305 94.94 24.66 -71.27
N PRO A 306 95.34 23.38 -71.16
CA PRO A 306 94.77 22.44 -70.20
C PRO A 306 94.74 23.06 -68.80
N VAL A 307 93.71 22.73 -68.00
CA VAL A 307 93.52 23.31 -66.66
C VAL A 307 94.75 23.12 -65.76
N SER A 308 95.55 22.07 -65.99
CA SER A 308 96.84 21.80 -65.33
C SER A 308 97.93 22.86 -65.58
N GLU A 309 97.89 23.54 -66.72
CA GLU A 309 98.96 24.42 -67.23
C GLU A 309 98.59 25.91 -67.18
N LEU A 310 97.44 26.26 -66.60
CA LEU A 310 97.01 27.65 -66.48
C LEU A 310 98.00 28.50 -65.65
N PRO A 311 98.25 29.76 -66.06
CA PRO A 311 99.09 30.68 -65.30
C PRO A 311 98.39 31.10 -63.99
N LEU A 312 99.20 31.44 -62.98
CA LEU A 312 98.72 31.74 -61.62
C LEU A 312 97.72 32.90 -61.62
N ASP A 313 98.04 34.00 -62.31
CA ASP A 313 97.17 35.18 -62.43
C ASP A 313 95.79 34.84 -63.00
N ARG A 314 95.72 33.85 -63.90
CA ARG A 314 94.45 33.44 -64.50
C ARG A 314 93.64 32.54 -63.56
N LEU A 315 94.30 31.67 -62.79
CA LEU A 315 93.64 30.91 -61.72
C LEU A 315 93.08 31.84 -60.64
N GLU A 316 93.78 32.93 -60.29
CA GLU A 316 93.29 33.96 -59.35
C GLU A 316 92.10 34.75 -59.91
N GLN A 317 92.09 35.07 -61.20
CA GLN A 317 90.92 35.68 -61.83
C GLN A 317 89.71 34.73 -61.85
N ILE A 318 89.93 33.44 -62.14
CA ILE A 318 88.88 32.44 -62.12
C ILE A 318 88.35 32.26 -60.70
N SER A 319 89.21 32.15 -59.69
CA SER A 319 88.78 32.01 -58.29
C SER A 319 87.93 33.20 -57.83
N SER A 320 88.34 34.44 -58.15
CA SER A 320 87.57 35.65 -57.87
C SER A 320 86.21 35.67 -58.58
N SER A 321 86.16 35.23 -59.85
CA SER A 321 84.89 35.13 -60.59
C SER A 321 83.95 34.07 -60.02
N LEU A 322 84.49 32.93 -59.58
CA LEU A 322 83.74 31.84 -58.97
C LEU A 322 83.27 32.22 -57.56
N SER A 323 84.06 32.98 -56.78
CA SER A 323 83.63 33.45 -55.46
C SER A 323 82.48 34.45 -55.56
N LEU A 324 82.57 35.44 -56.46
CA LEU A 324 81.48 36.39 -56.70
C LEU A 324 80.20 35.66 -57.16
N ARG A 325 80.35 34.66 -58.03
CA ARG A 325 79.22 33.83 -58.45
C ARG A 325 78.66 32.98 -57.32
N LEU A 326 79.49 32.50 -56.40
CA LEU A 326 79.04 31.78 -55.20
C LEU A 326 78.17 32.70 -54.33
N ASP A 327 78.62 33.93 -54.10
CA ASP A 327 77.88 34.95 -53.35
C ASP A 327 76.54 35.28 -54.02
N ASP A 328 76.50 35.42 -55.35
CA ASP A 328 75.28 35.63 -56.12
C ASP A 328 74.30 34.45 -56.01
N ILE A 329 74.81 33.21 -56.09
CA ILE A 329 73.99 32.00 -55.95
C ILE A 329 73.48 31.87 -54.51
N ASP A 330 74.30 32.15 -53.50
CA ASP A 330 73.89 32.09 -52.10
C ASP A 330 72.83 33.17 -51.80
N ALA A 331 72.97 34.38 -52.33
CA ALA A 331 71.95 35.42 -52.25
C ALA A 331 70.64 34.98 -52.94
N ALA A 332 70.74 34.32 -54.11
CA ALA A 332 69.59 33.77 -54.81
C ALA A 332 68.91 32.62 -54.03
N ILE A 333 69.69 31.75 -53.36
CA ILE A 333 69.16 30.69 -52.49
C ILE A 333 68.39 31.29 -51.33
N VAL A 334 68.94 32.28 -50.62
CA VAL A 334 68.28 32.93 -49.49
C VAL A 334 66.97 33.59 -49.92
N SER A 335 66.97 34.30 -51.05
CA SER A 335 65.76 34.91 -51.63
C SER A 335 64.70 33.86 -52.03
N SER A 336 65.14 32.77 -52.67
CA SER A 336 64.26 31.66 -53.06
C SER A 336 63.73 30.89 -51.86
N GLU A 337 64.52 30.74 -50.79
CA GLU A 337 64.13 30.06 -49.55
C GLU A 337 63.06 30.85 -48.81
N ASN A 338 63.24 32.16 -48.66
CA ASN A 338 62.22 33.04 -48.09
C ASN A 338 60.92 32.98 -48.90
N SER A 339 61.01 32.99 -50.23
CA SER A 339 59.83 32.89 -51.08
C SER A 339 59.16 31.52 -51.02
N ALA A 340 59.93 30.43 -50.93
CA ALA A 340 59.41 29.08 -50.75
C ALA A 340 58.72 28.92 -49.40
N LYS A 341 59.25 29.56 -48.34
CA LYS A 341 58.63 29.59 -47.01
C LYS A 341 57.28 30.29 -47.04
N ILE A 342 57.19 31.46 -47.67
CA ILE A 342 55.91 32.18 -47.83
C ILE A 342 54.88 31.29 -48.55
N SER A 343 55.27 30.68 -49.67
CA SER A 343 54.37 29.77 -50.41
C SER A 343 54.02 28.51 -49.61
N ALA A 344 54.91 28.03 -48.73
CA ALA A 344 54.61 26.91 -47.84
C ALA A 344 53.57 27.28 -46.77
N ASP A 345 53.70 28.46 -46.18
CA ASP A 345 52.75 28.99 -45.20
C ASP A 345 51.37 29.19 -45.87
N GLU A 346 51.34 29.77 -47.07
CA GLU A 346 50.11 29.96 -47.86
C GLU A 346 49.46 28.64 -48.30
N ALA A 347 50.26 27.62 -48.65
CA ALA A 347 49.75 26.28 -48.98
C ALA A 347 49.16 25.58 -47.75
N SER A 348 49.81 25.72 -46.59
CA SER A 348 49.32 25.18 -45.32
C SER A 348 47.99 25.81 -44.92
N GLU A 349 47.89 27.14 -45.00
CA GLU A 349 46.67 27.88 -44.67
C GLU A 349 45.52 27.54 -45.62
N LEU A 350 45.78 27.43 -46.93
CA LEU A 350 44.79 26.98 -47.90
C LEU A 350 44.23 25.59 -47.55
N LEU A 351 45.10 24.63 -47.23
CA LEU A 351 44.67 23.27 -46.87
C LEU A 351 43.90 23.25 -45.55
N ALA A 352 44.24 24.12 -44.59
CA ALA A 352 43.50 24.27 -43.35
C ALA A 352 42.08 24.80 -43.61
N LEU A 353 41.93 25.86 -44.41
CA LEU A 353 40.63 26.41 -44.81
C LEU A 353 39.78 25.41 -45.60
N GLN A 354 40.39 24.67 -46.54
CA GLN A 354 39.70 23.60 -47.27
C GLN A 354 39.21 22.49 -46.34
N ARG A 355 40.03 22.11 -45.34
CA ARG A 355 39.62 21.12 -44.34
C ARG A 355 38.47 21.65 -43.49
N GLU A 356 38.50 22.92 -43.09
CA GLU A 356 37.42 23.56 -42.34
C GLU A 356 36.11 23.53 -43.12
N VAL A 357 36.12 23.93 -44.40
CA VAL A 357 34.93 23.86 -45.27
C VAL A 357 34.40 22.42 -45.35
N LYS A 358 35.26 21.43 -45.59
CA LYS A 358 34.84 20.03 -45.65
C LYS A 358 34.24 19.52 -44.33
N VAL A 359 34.79 19.95 -43.19
CA VAL A 359 34.26 19.59 -41.87
C VAL A 359 32.87 20.20 -41.66
N GLN A 360 32.69 21.46 -42.02
CA GLN A 360 31.39 22.13 -41.89
C GLN A 360 30.34 21.53 -42.83
N GLU A 361 30.71 21.23 -44.08
CA GLU A 361 29.84 20.56 -45.05
C GLU A 361 29.38 19.18 -44.56
N ALA A 362 30.31 18.37 -44.03
CA ALA A 362 29.98 17.07 -43.47
C ALA A 362 29.07 17.20 -42.22
N THR A 363 29.33 18.18 -41.36
CA THR A 363 28.51 18.45 -40.17
C THR A 363 27.10 18.88 -40.58
N TYR A 364 26.98 19.77 -41.56
CA TYR A 364 25.71 20.19 -42.13
C TYR A 364 24.92 19.01 -42.69
N GLN A 365 25.56 18.15 -43.51
CA GLN A 365 24.90 16.98 -44.10
C GLN A 365 24.33 16.03 -43.04
N VAL A 366 25.12 15.69 -42.02
CA VAL A 366 24.67 14.83 -40.92
C VAL A 366 23.48 15.46 -40.17
N LEU A 367 23.53 16.75 -39.88
CA LEU A 367 22.45 17.45 -39.19
C LEU A 367 21.18 17.55 -40.05
N VAL A 368 21.30 17.78 -41.37
CA VAL A 368 20.15 17.75 -42.28
C VAL A 368 19.50 16.38 -42.29
N GLU A 369 20.29 15.31 -42.36
CA GLU A 369 19.77 13.93 -42.34
C GLU A 369 19.06 13.62 -41.01
N GLN A 370 19.66 14.00 -39.88
CA GLN A 370 19.04 13.85 -38.57
C GLN A 370 17.76 14.69 -38.43
N TYR A 371 17.78 15.95 -38.87
CA TYR A 371 16.62 16.84 -38.86
C TYR A 371 15.49 16.27 -39.71
N LYS A 372 15.78 15.81 -40.93
CA LYS A 372 14.79 15.18 -41.83
C LYS A 372 14.22 13.90 -41.22
N ALA A 373 15.06 13.04 -40.65
CA ALA A 373 14.60 11.83 -39.96
C ALA A 373 13.69 12.18 -38.78
N ARG A 374 14.09 13.13 -37.93
CA ARG A 374 13.31 13.56 -36.75
C ARG A 374 12.00 14.25 -37.14
N SER A 375 12.00 15.10 -38.17
CA SER A 375 10.82 15.85 -38.60
C SER A 375 9.77 14.99 -39.29
N VAL A 376 10.19 13.94 -40.01
CA VAL A 376 9.25 12.94 -40.55
C VAL A 376 8.64 12.13 -39.41
N MET A 377 9.43 11.76 -38.40
CA MET A 377 8.95 10.98 -37.26
C MET A 377 8.12 11.81 -36.27
N SER A 378 8.37 13.11 -36.10
CA SER A 378 7.66 13.94 -35.12
C SER A 378 6.19 14.15 -35.46
N GLY A 379 5.83 14.08 -36.74
CA GLY A 379 4.44 14.05 -37.21
C GLY A 379 3.76 12.68 -37.09
N PHE A 380 4.54 11.61 -36.88
CA PHE A 380 4.07 10.25 -36.67
C PHE A 380 4.22 9.88 -35.19
N ALA A 381 3.26 10.30 -34.38
CA ALA A 381 3.12 9.76 -33.04
C ALA A 381 2.36 8.43 -33.12
N ASP A 382 3.06 7.30 -33.00
CA ASP A 382 2.40 6.02 -32.75
C ASP A 382 1.61 6.14 -31.44
N ALA A 383 0.36 5.68 -31.46
CA ALA A 383 -0.51 5.69 -30.29
C ALA A 383 0.14 4.89 -29.16
N SER A 384 0.85 5.58 -28.28
CA SER A 384 1.73 4.94 -27.29
C SER A 384 0.97 4.12 -26.26
N GLY A 385 -0.36 4.22 -26.19
CA GLY A 385 -1.17 3.35 -25.36
C GLY A 385 -2.48 2.95 -26.01
N THR A 386 -2.90 1.73 -25.67
CA THR A 386 -4.14 1.13 -26.11
C THR A 386 -5.01 0.83 -24.89
N ILE A 387 -6.30 1.13 -25.02
CA ILE A 387 -7.31 0.72 -24.04
C ILE A 387 -7.54 -0.78 -24.22
N LEU A 388 -7.15 -1.57 -23.21
CA LEU A 388 -7.33 -3.03 -23.23
C LEU A 388 -8.75 -3.42 -22.88
N GLN A 389 -9.36 -2.71 -21.93
CA GLN A 389 -10.71 -2.95 -21.47
C GLN A 389 -11.39 -1.63 -21.10
N PHE A 390 -12.50 -1.32 -21.75
CA PHE A 390 -13.34 -0.20 -21.37
C PHE A 390 -14.13 -0.51 -20.09
N ALA A 391 -14.34 0.52 -19.28
CA ALA A 391 -15.22 0.44 -18.12
C ALA A 391 -16.68 0.28 -18.57
N VAL A 392 -17.35 -0.68 -17.94
CA VAL A 392 -18.77 -1.01 -18.11
C VAL A 392 -19.48 -0.68 -16.79
N PRO A 393 -20.73 -0.16 -16.83
CA PRO A 393 -21.50 0.11 -15.63
C PRO A 393 -21.69 -1.19 -14.81
N PRO A 394 -21.27 -1.22 -13.54
CA PRO A 394 -21.41 -2.41 -12.71
C PRO A 394 -22.88 -2.63 -12.32
N ILE A 395 -23.30 -3.89 -12.35
CA ILE A 395 -24.68 -4.29 -12.03
C ILE A 395 -24.89 -4.34 -10.51
N GLU A 396 -23.86 -4.73 -9.77
CA GLU A 396 -23.92 -4.87 -8.31
C GLU A 396 -23.16 -3.73 -7.61
N PRO A 397 -23.67 -3.22 -6.48
CA PRO A 397 -22.99 -2.20 -5.70
C PRO A 397 -21.75 -2.80 -5.00
N SER A 398 -20.62 -2.08 -5.03
CA SER A 398 -19.38 -2.48 -4.38
C SER A 398 -19.43 -2.30 -2.87
N ALA A 399 -20.15 -1.28 -2.39
CA ALA A 399 -20.37 -1.01 -0.99
C ALA A 399 -21.77 -0.43 -0.73
N PRO A 400 -22.35 -0.64 0.47
CA PRO A 400 -21.82 -1.44 1.58
C PRO A 400 -22.07 -2.96 1.41
N LYS A 401 -21.16 -3.79 1.93
CA LYS A 401 -21.35 -5.25 1.98
C LYS A 401 -22.43 -5.59 3.02
N SER A 402 -23.67 -5.73 2.58
CA SER A 402 -24.85 -5.95 3.44
C SER A 402 -24.69 -7.18 4.33
N SER A 403 -24.08 -8.26 3.81
CA SER A 403 -23.77 -9.47 4.58
C SER A 403 -22.81 -9.21 5.74
N LEU A 404 -21.78 -8.39 5.53
CA LEU A 404 -20.81 -8.03 6.56
C LEU A 404 -21.45 -7.17 7.65
N ILE A 405 -22.26 -6.18 7.26
CA ILE A 405 -22.96 -5.30 8.21
C ILE A 405 -23.98 -6.10 9.04
N LEU A 406 -24.72 -7.03 8.41
CA LEU A 406 -25.67 -7.90 9.10
C LEU A 406 -24.96 -8.85 10.07
N ALA A 407 -23.84 -9.46 9.67
CA ALA A 407 -23.05 -10.32 10.53
C ALA A 407 -22.50 -9.54 11.74
N LEU A 408 -21.95 -8.35 11.50
CA LEU A 408 -21.45 -7.48 12.57
C LEU A 408 -22.58 -7.03 13.51
N GLY A 409 -23.74 -6.69 12.96
CA GLY A 409 -24.95 -6.36 13.71
C GLY A 409 -25.44 -7.52 14.59
N ALA A 410 -25.44 -8.74 14.07
CA ALA A 410 -25.80 -9.94 14.82
C ALA A 410 -24.84 -10.19 15.97
N VAL A 411 -23.53 -10.11 15.71
CA VAL A 411 -22.49 -10.29 16.73
C VAL A 411 -22.64 -9.25 17.84
N LEU A 412 -22.72 -7.95 17.49
CA LEU A 412 -22.92 -6.88 18.46
C LEU A 412 -24.22 -7.04 19.25
N GLY A 413 -25.29 -7.51 18.61
CA GLY A 413 -26.56 -7.80 19.27
C GLY A 413 -26.48 -8.92 20.29
N VAL A 414 -25.79 -10.01 19.97
CA VAL A 414 -25.56 -11.11 20.91
C VAL A 414 -24.73 -10.65 22.11
N PHE A 415 -23.66 -9.86 21.88
CA PHE A 415 -22.85 -9.31 22.96
C PHE A 415 -23.65 -8.35 23.86
N ALA A 416 -24.38 -7.41 23.27
CA ALA A 416 -25.24 -6.50 24.03
C ALA A 416 -26.34 -7.26 24.78
N GLY A 417 -26.95 -8.27 24.14
CA GLY A 417 -27.94 -9.15 24.73
C GLY A 417 -27.40 -9.93 25.93
N ALA A 418 -26.19 -10.48 25.81
CA ALA A 418 -25.52 -11.17 26.90
C ALA A 418 -25.20 -10.23 28.07
N GLY A 419 -24.74 -9.00 27.78
CA GLY A 419 -24.52 -7.98 28.80
C GLY A 419 -25.80 -7.60 29.56
N ILE A 420 -26.90 -7.36 28.84
CA ILE A 420 -28.21 -7.05 29.43
C ILE A 420 -28.75 -8.24 30.24
N ALA A 421 -28.61 -9.45 29.71
CA ALA A 421 -28.99 -10.68 30.38
C ALA A 421 -28.26 -10.86 31.72
N LEU A 422 -26.95 -10.65 31.75
CA LEU A 422 -26.13 -10.74 32.96
C LEU A 422 -26.48 -9.62 33.95
N ALA A 423 -26.61 -8.36 33.49
CA ALA A 423 -26.98 -7.24 34.35
C ALA A 423 -28.35 -7.47 35.01
N ARG A 424 -29.34 -7.97 34.24
CA ARG A 424 -30.66 -8.34 34.75
C ARG A 424 -30.58 -9.56 35.69
N GLY A 425 -29.74 -10.53 35.38
CA GLY A 425 -29.49 -11.70 36.22
C GLY A 425 -29.00 -11.30 37.61
N ILE A 426 -27.92 -10.51 37.65
CA ILE A 426 -27.32 -9.97 38.88
C ILE A 426 -28.35 -9.13 39.65
N ALA A 427 -29.06 -8.21 38.98
CA ALA A 427 -30.07 -7.36 39.62
C ALA A 427 -31.27 -8.13 40.17
N SER A 428 -31.61 -9.28 39.57
CA SER A 428 -32.72 -10.12 40.04
C SER A 428 -32.38 -11.00 41.24
N GLY A 429 -31.10 -11.14 41.58
CA GLY A 429 -30.63 -11.92 42.74
C GLY A 429 -31.04 -13.39 42.72
N ARG A 430 -31.32 -13.96 41.54
CA ARG A 430 -31.73 -15.36 41.36
C ARG A 430 -30.50 -16.27 41.32
N LEU A 431 -30.62 -17.42 41.97
CA LEU A 431 -29.59 -18.47 42.01
C LEU A 431 -30.00 -19.61 41.06
N HIS A 432 -29.12 -19.93 40.12
CA HIS A 432 -29.38 -20.87 39.02
C HIS A 432 -28.71 -22.23 39.21
N THR A 433 -27.56 -22.31 39.89
CA THR A 433 -26.83 -23.57 40.08
C THR A 433 -27.08 -24.16 41.46
N ALA A 434 -27.21 -25.48 41.49
CA ALA A 434 -27.41 -26.26 42.70
C ALA A 434 -26.32 -26.02 43.77
N ARG A 435 -25.07 -25.84 43.34
CA ARG A 435 -23.91 -25.56 44.19
C ARG A 435 -24.06 -24.22 44.93
N VAL A 436 -24.37 -23.15 44.20
CA VAL A 436 -24.52 -21.80 44.76
C VAL A 436 -25.71 -21.72 45.72
N ILE A 437 -26.81 -22.43 45.43
CA ILE A 437 -27.96 -22.53 46.34
C ILE A 437 -27.56 -23.25 47.64
N ALA A 438 -26.82 -24.35 47.54
CA ALA A 438 -26.35 -25.10 48.71
C ALA A 438 -25.40 -24.27 49.59
N GLU A 439 -24.51 -23.51 48.96
CA GLU A 439 -23.57 -22.62 49.65
C GLU A 439 -24.28 -21.43 50.31
N ALA A 440 -25.21 -20.78 49.60
CA ALA A 440 -25.99 -19.66 50.14
C ALA A 440 -26.80 -20.06 51.39
N VAL A 441 -27.27 -21.30 51.44
CA VAL A 441 -28.05 -21.88 52.56
C VAL A 441 -27.14 -22.48 53.65
N ALA A 442 -25.83 -22.63 53.39
CA ALA A 442 -24.86 -23.33 54.25
C ALA A 442 -25.28 -24.78 54.58
N ALA A 443 -25.76 -25.52 53.56
CA ALA A 443 -26.30 -26.86 53.73
C ALA A 443 -25.20 -27.89 54.05
N GLY A 444 -25.45 -28.78 55.01
CA GLY A 444 -24.51 -29.85 55.39
C GLY A 444 -24.41 -30.96 54.33
N LYS A 445 -25.54 -31.30 53.68
CA LYS A 445 -25.61 -32.26 52.57
C LYS A 445 -26.57 -31.76 51.49
N VAL A 446 -26.21 -32.03 50.23
CA VAL A 446 -26.99 -31.66 49.05
C VAL A 446 -27.40 -32.90 48.29
N PHE A 447 -28.69 -33.06 48.06
CA PHE A 447 -29.24 -34.18 47.30
C PHE A 447 -29.86 -33.67 46.00
N ARG A 448 -29.49 -34.26 44.85
CA ARG A 448 -30.05 -33.89 43.54
C ARG A 448 -30.94 -35.02 43.02
N THR A 449 -32.18 -34.71 42.68
CA THR A 449 -33.10 -35.68 42.06
C THR A 449 -33.83 -35.07 40.87
N LYS A 450 -34.28 -35.93 39.94
CA LYS A 450 -35.04 -35.51 38.76
C LYS A 450 -36.42 -35.03 39.18
N ARG A 451 -36.95 -33.98 38.55
CA ARG A 451 -38.34 -33.49 38.77
C ARG A 451 -39.43 -34.56 38.74
N SER A 452 -39.23 -35.65 38.00
CA SER A 452 -40.20 -36.75 37.86
C SER A 452 -40.13 -37.82 38.96
N SER A 453 -39.21 -37.73 39.92
CA SER A 453 -39.07 -38.76 40.97
C SER A 453 -40.21 -38.71 41.98
N VAL A 454 -40.77 -39.88 42.30
CA VAL A 454 -41.89 -40.01 43.26
C VAL A 454 -41.37 -39.78 44.69
N PRO A 455 -42.13 -39.18 45.62
CA PRO A 455 -41.66 -38.88 46.98
C PRO A 455 -41.08 -40.07 47.74
N SER A 456 -41.61 -41.28 47.51
CA SER A 456 -41.11 -42.53 48.10
C SER A 456 -39.71 -42.91 47.61
N GLU A 457 -39.38 -42.58 46.37
CA GLU A 457 -38.10 -42.90 45.70
C GLU A 457 -36.97 -41.97 46.18
N VAL A 458 -37.33 -40.71 46.46
CA VAL A 458 -36.45 -39.73 47.08
C VAL A 458 -36.08 -40.19 48.51
N VAL A 459 -37.08 -40.64 49.28
CA VAL A 459 -36.89 -41.10 50.66
C VAL A 459 -36.06 -42.38 50.73
N ALA A 460 -36.29 -43.33 49.81
CA ALA A 460 -35.53 -44.57 49.72
C ALA A 460 -34.05 -44.33 49.39
N ASN A 461 -33.74 -43.32 48.56
CA ASN A 461 -32.35 -42.96 48.23
C ASN A 461 -31.66 -42.12 49.32
N LEU A 462 -32.41 -41.44 50.19
CA LEU A 462 -31.87 -40.56 51.23
C LEU A 462 -31.47 -41.31 52.51
N ALA A 463 -31.96 -42.52 52.77
CA ALA A 463 -31.76 -43.15 54.08
C ALA A 463 -31.68 -44.68 54.08
N GLY A 464 -30.61 -45.20 54.68
CA GLY A 464 -30.63 -46.51 55.31
C GLY A 464 -31.37 -46.44 56.66
N THR A 465 -32.38 -47.29 56.82
CA THR A 465 -32.97 -47.81 58.08
C THR A 465 -33.22 -46.88 59.29
N SER A 466 -33.46 -45.56 59.13
CA SER A 466 -34.00 -44.72 60.23
C SER A 466 -35.47 -44.32 59.99
N LYS A 467 -36.15 -43.84 61.04
CA LYS A 467 -37.56 -43.43 60.99
C LYS A 467 -37.70 -41.97 60.53
N TYR A 468 -38.54 -41.70 59.54
CA TYR A 468 -38.71 -40.36 58.94
C TYR A 468 -40.16 -39.97 58.71
N LEU A 469 -40.44 -38.66 58.79
CA LEU A 469 -41.68 -38.04 58.35
C LEU A 469 -41.41 -37.19 57.10
N VAL A 470 -42.24 -37.33 56.07
CA VAL A 470 -42.12 -36.59 54.81
C VAL A 470 -43.37 -35.74 54.60
N MET A 471 -43.18 -34.42 54.60
CA MET A 471 -44.24 -33.45 54.29
C MET A 471 -44.11 -32.97 52.84
N TRP A 472 -45.16 -33.14 52.03
CA TRP A 472 -45.13 -32.83 50.60
C TRP A 472 -46.17 -31.76 50.21
N GLN A 473 -45.72 -30.76 49.44
CA GLN A 473 -46.45 -29.59 48.91
C GLN A 473 -47.11 -28.65 49.94
N ILE A 474 -46.48 -27.49 50.18
CA ILE A 474 -47.15 -26.30 50.72
C ILE A 474 -47.24 -25.31 49.56
N SER A 475 -48.43 -25.12 48.98
CA SER A 475 -48.66 -24.10 47.96
C SER A 475 -48.78 -22.70 48.60
N SER A 476 -48.38 -21.67 47.86
CA SER A 476 -48.45 -20.25 48.24
C SER A 476 -49.84 -19.75 48.65
N SER A 477 -50.90 -20.51 48.37
CA SER A 477 -52.27 -20.21 48.81
C SER A 477 -52.52 -20.46 50.31
N ALA A 478 -51.61 -21.15 51.01
CA ALA A 478 -51.74 -21.52 52.41
C ALA A 478 -51.47 -20.38 53.43
N LYS A 479 -51.38 -19.11 53.00
CA LYS A 479 -51.19 -17.97 53.91
C LYS A 479 -52.36 -17.75 54.89
N LYS A 480 -53.52 -18.42 54.70
CA LYS A 480 -54.73 -18.27 55.52
C LYS A 480 -55.19 -19.50 56.31
N SER A 481 -54.49 -20.64 56.29
CA SER A 481 -54.98 -21.86 56.98
C SER A 481 -53.89 -22.62 57.76
N SER A 482 -53.16 -21.94 58.64
CA SER A 482 -52.13 -22.56 59.49
C SER A 482 -52.69 -23.65 60.43
N ASP A 483 -53.94 -23.52 60.89
CA ASP A 483 -54.48 -24.42 61.93
C ASP A 483 -55.15 -25.68 61.40
N ALA A 484 -55.60 -25.69 60.14
CA ALA A 484 -56.22 -26.88 59.55
C ALA A 484 -55.17 -27.94 59.15
N VAL A 485 -54.03 -27.45 58.65
CA VAL A 485 -52.90 -28.27 58.22
C VAL A 485 -52.23 -28.95 59.43
N ALA A 486 -52.00 -28.22 60.53
CA ALA A 486 -51.47 -28.78 61.77
C ALA A 486 -52.36 -29.93 62.32
N ARG A 487 -53.69 -29.77 62.24
CA ARG A 487 -54.67 -30.77 62.70
C ARG A 487 -54.74 -32.02 61.84
N GLN A 488 -54.54 -31.92 60.52
CA GLN A 488 -54.46 -33.10 59.66
C GLN A 488 -53.15 -33.88 59.82
N ILE A 489 -52.03 -33.17 60.06
CA ILE A 489 -50.73 -33.79 60.36
C ILE A 489 -50.81 -34.63 61.64
N LEU A 490 -51.43 -34.08 62.70
CA LEU A 490 -51.63 -34.77 63.97
C LEU A 490 -52.53 -36.01 63.88
N ARG A 491 -53.50 -36.03 62.96
CA ARG A 491 -54.37 -37.21 62.72
C ARG A 491 -53.67 -38.32 61.94
N ALA A 492 -52.94 -37.99 60.88
CA ALA A 492 -52.15 -38.98 60.16
C ALA A 492 -51.03 -39.60 61.03
N TRP A 493 -50.50 -38.82 61.99
CA TRP A 493 -49.58 -39.29 63.04
C TRP A 493 -50.19 -40.32 63.99
N SER A 494 -51.50 -40.27 64.20
CA SER A 494 -52.23 -41.16 65.11
C SER A 494 -52.52 -42.51 64.46
N ASP A 495 -52.81 -42.54 63.16
CA ASP A 495 -53.25 -43.75 62.46
C ASP A 495 -52.09 -44.63 61.93
N ALA A 496 -50.90 -44.06 61.72
CA ALA A 496 -49.75 -44.77 61.15
C ALA A 496 -48.75 -45.23 62.24
N GLY A 497 -49.01 -46.36 62.89
CA GLY A 497 -48.06 -47.00 63.81
C GLY A 497 -46.83 -47.63 63.13
N LEU A 498 -46.12 -46.92 62.22
CA LEU A 498 -45.02 -47.43 61.40
C LEU A 498 -43.90 -46.40 61.15
N SER A 499 -42.70 -46.91 60.84
CA SER A 499 -41.41 -46.21 60.72
C SER A 499 -41.20 -45.31 59.50
N ALA A 500 -42.15 -45.21 58.56
CA ALA A 500 -42.10 -44.24 57.45
C ALA A 500 -43.51 -44.01 56.89
N GLY A 501 -43.89 -42.75 56.69
CA GLY A 501 -45.17 -42.37 56.10
C GLY A 501 -45.05 -41.09 55.28
N THR A 502 -45.66 -41.07 54.09
CA THR A 502 -45.70 -39.89 53.21
C THR A 502 -47.06 -39.21 53.36
N LEU A 503 -47.08 -37.92 53.71
CA LEU A 503 -48.31 -37.13 53.77
C LEU A 503 -48.39 -36.21 52.55
N SER A 504 -49.31 -36.51 51.63
CA SER A 504 -49.65 -35.62 50.51
C SER A 504 -50.84 -34.73 50.91
N LEU A 505 -50.63 -33.40 50.95
CA LEU A 505 -51.72 -32.45 51.20
C LEU A 505 -52.54 -32.24 49.92
N PRO A 506 -53.89 -32.23 49.99
CA PRO A 506 -54.75 -32.08 48.81
C PRO A 506 -54.64 -30.68 48.20
N THR A 507 -54.46 -30.62 46.89
CA THR A 507 -54.19 -29.37 46.14
C THR A 507 -55.43 -28.57 45.73
N SER A 508 -56.63 -29.05 46.01
CA SER A 508 -57.87 -28.29 45.78
C SER A 508 -59.02 -28.94 46.54
N GLY A 509 -59.97 -28.12 46.99
CA GLY A 509 -61.00 -28.51 47.95
C GLY A 509 -61.86 -29.68 47.51
N SER A 510 -61.89 -30.73 48.34
CA SER A 510 -63.02 -31.65 48.52
C SER A 510 -62.70 -32.57 49.71
N LEU A 511 -63.56 -32.58 50.72
CA LEU A 511 -63.58 -33.60 51.76
C LEU A 511 -64.37 -34.80 51.22
N ALA A 512 -63.70 -35.92 50.99
CA ALA A 512 -64.37 -37.22 50.88
C ALA A 512 -63.60 -38.26 51.70
N PRO A 513 -64.29 -39.05 52.55
CA PRO A 513 -63.65 -40.05 53.39
C PRO A 513 -63.37 -41.31 52.56
N SER A 514 -62.10 -41.70 52.47
CA SER A 514 -61.74 -43.04 51.97
C SER A 514 -61.84 -44.04 53.13
N SER A 515 -62.97 -44.75 53.13
CA SER A 515 -63.23 -46.12 53.62
C SER A 515 -62.21 -46.76 54.58
N GLY A 516 -62.69 -47.12 55.78
CA GLY A 516 -62.26 -48.36 56.44
C GLY A 516 -61.49 -48.27 57.76
N ALA A 517 -61.90 -47.42 58.72
CA ALA A 517 -61.62 -47.59 60.14
C ALA A 517 -62.69 -46.85 60.97
N SER A 518 -63.10 -47.40 62.11
CA SER A 518 -64.25 -46.99 62.95
C SER A 518 -64.23 -45.52 63.42
N PRO A 519 -65.41 -44.88 63.65
CA PRO A 519 -65.48 -43.49 64.08
C PRO A 519 -65.05 -43.36 65.54
N ILE A 520 -63.88 -42.76 65.76
CA ILE A 520 -63.51 -42.20 67.06
C ILE A 520 -63.84 -40.71 67.00
N GLU A 521 -64.58 -40.20 67.98
CA GLU A 521 -65.10 -38.84 67.98
C GLU A 521 -63.98 -37.80 67.93
N LEU A 522 -64.15 -36.87 66.99
CA LEU A 522 -63.19 -35.83 66.62
C LEU A 522 -63.12 -34.69 67.65
N SER A 523 -64.00 -34.70 68.65
CA SER A 523 -64.17 -33.70 69.72
C SER A 523 -63.15 -33.87 70.85
N ASP A 524 -62.89 -35.11 71.29
CA ASP A 524 -62.02 -35.40 72.44
C ASP A 524 -60.54 -35.15 72.14
N VAL A 525 -60.11 -35.37 70.89
CA VAL A 525 -58.75 -35.07 70.43
C VAL A 525 -58.55 -33.55 70.26
N MET A 526 -59.63 -32.82 69.94
CA MET A 526 -59.59 -31.38 69.72
C MET A 526 -59.50 -30.60 71.04
N ASP A 527 -60.10 -31.11 72.12
CA ASP A 527 -60.07 -30.47 73.43
C ASP A 527 -58.72 -30.65 74.16
N HIS A 528 -57.95 -31.69 73.84
CA HIS A 528 -56.56 -31.85 74.30
C HIS A 528 -55.55 -31.02 73.52
N LEU A 529 -55.81 -30.73 72.24
CA LEU A 529 -54.91 -29.92 71.40
C LEU A 529 -55.08 -28.41 71.58
N LEU A 530 -56.24 -27.95 72.07
CA LEU A 530 -56.52 -26.53 72.28
C LEU A 530 -56.03 -25.99 73.64
N ARG A 531 -55.61 -26.84 74.58
CA ARG A 531 -55.15 -26.42 75.92
C ARG A 531 -53.65 -26.60 76.17
N GLY A 532 -52.90 -27.16 75.22
CA GLY A 532 -51.46 -27.36 75.33
C GLY A 532 -50.70 -26.57 74.28
N ASN A 533 -49.61 -25.94 74.68
CA ASN A 533 -48.66 -25.30 73.77
C ASN A 533 -48.30 -26.33 72.68
N LEU A 534 -48.59 -26.02 71.40
CA LEU A 534 -48.34 -26.94 70.27
C LEU A 534 -46.90 -27.50 70.29
N ARG A 535 -45.98 -26.69 70.83
CA ARG A 535 -44.59 -27.01 71.12
C ARG A 535 -44.41 -28.22 72.05
N ASP A 536 -45.09 -28.25 73.18
CA ASP A 536 -44.93 -29.29 74.21
C ASP A 536 -45.54 -30.63 73.73
N ALA A 537 -46.65 -30.58 73.01
CA ALA A 537 -47.29 -31.78 72.43
C ALA A 537 -46.46 -32.40 71.29
N ILE A 538 -45.73 -31.57 70.54
CA ILE A 538 -44.79 -32.04 69.51
C ILE A 538 -43.53 -32.59 70.17
N GLU A 539 -42.89 -31.85 71.10
CA GLU A 539 -41.68 -32.27 71.82
C GLU A 539 -41.84 -33.59 72.58
N LEU A 540 -43.00 -33.84 73.20
CA LEU A 540 -43.23 -35.08 73.97
C LEU A 540 -43.39 -36.33 73.09
N LYS A 541 -43.81 -36.18 71.83
CA LYS A 541 -44.06 -37.28 70.87
C LYS A 541 -43.00 -37.40 69.76
N THR A 542 -42.15 -36.39 69.55
CA THR A 542 -41.05 -36.43 68.57
C THR A 542 -39.74 -37.00 69.13
N SER A 543 -39.66 -37.30 70.43
CA SER A 543 -38.45 -37.80 71.11
C SER A 543 -37.89 -39.14 70.57
N HIS A 544 -38.65 -39.85 69.72
CA HIS A 544 -38.26 -41.11 69.07
C HIS A 544 -37.96 -40.99 67.56
N LEU A 545 -37.97 -39.78 67.00
CA LEU A 545 -37.68 -39.53 65.59
C LEU A 545 -36.23 -39.05 65.42
N ASP A 546 -35.49 -39.72 64.53
CA ASP A 546 -34.11 -39.35 64.24
C ASP A 546 -34.00 -38.17 63.28
N ARG A 547 -34.94 -37.97 62.33
CA ARG A 547 -35.00 -36.77 61.44
C ARG A 547 -36.41 -36.50 60.89
N VAL A 548 -36.68 -35.24 60.54
CA VAL A 548 -37.93 -34.80 59.84
C VAL A 548 -37.58 -34.20 58.48
N LEU A 549 -38.27 -34.64 57.41
CA LEU A 549 -38.09 -34.15 56.04
C LEU A 549 -39.26 -33.26 55.61
N VAL A 550 -38.98 -31.99 55.29
CA VAL A 550 -40.01 -31.05 54.80
C VAL A 550 -39.68 -30.57 53.40
N ILE A 551 -40.58 -30.85 52.46
CA ILE A 551 -40.48 -30.49 51.05
C ILE A 551 -41.42 -29.31 50.78
N CYS A 552 -40.84 -28.11 50.63
CA CYS A 552 -41.54 -26.86 50.36
C CYS A 552 -40.78 -26.01 49.33
N ASP A 553 -41.51 -25.13 48.65
CA ASP A 553 -40.97 -24.19 47.66
C ASP A 553 -40.40 -22.93 48.37
N PHE A 554 -39.20 -22.50 47.97
CA PHE A 554 -38.36 -21.51 48.69
C PHE A 554 -39.06 -20.16 48.94
N GLY A 555 -40.02 -19.78 48.11
CA GLY A 555 -40.77 -18.52 48.22
C GLY A 555 -42.02 -18.55 49.11
N THR A 556 -42.38 -19.69 49.70
CA THR A 556 -43.71 -19.91 50.29
C THR A 556 -43.72 -20.35 51.75
N VAL A 557 -42.54 -20.46 52.39
CA VAL A 557 -42.45 -20.98 53.76
C VAL A 557 -43.00 -19.95 54.76
N PRO A 558 -44.09 -20.23 55.49
CA PRO A 558 -44.60 -19.32 56.51
C PRO A 558 -43.61 -19.22 57.69
N SER A 559 -43.42 -18.02 58.23
CA SER A 559 -42.52 -17.77 59.37
C SER A 559 -42.86 -18.59 60.62
N SER A 560 -44.13 -18.97 60.80
CA SER A 560 -44.59 -19.85 61.87
C SER A 560 -44.06 -21.28 61.74
N VAL A 561 -43.94 -21.80 60.52
CA VAL A 561 -43.37 -23.12 60.24
C VAL A 561 -41.87 -23.12 60.53
N LEU A 562 -41.19 -22.03 60.17
CA LEU A 562 -39.77 -21.83 60.47
C LEU A 562 -39.47 -21.76 61.97
N SER A 563 -40.34 -21.13 62.76
CA SER A 563 -40.17 -21.07 64.22
C SER A 563 -40.38 -22.44 64.89
N THR A 564 -41.32 -23.25 64.39
CA THR A 564 -41.53 -24.62 64.89
C THR A 564 -40.41 -25.57 64.47
N MET A 565 -39.70 -25.29 63.36
CA MET A 565 -38.54 -26.08 62.94
C MET A 565 -37.31 -25.86 63.84
N LYS A 566 -37.17 -24.66 64.45
CA LYS A 566 -36.06 -24.35 65.38
C LYS A 566 -36.02 -25.24 66.63
N SER A 567 -37.14 -25.86 67.01
CA SER A 567 -37.23 -26.73 68.18
C SER A 567 -36.96 -28.20 67.90
N LEU A 568 -36.68 -28.59 66.64
CA LEU A 568 -36.44 -29.99 66.25
C LEU A 568 -34.93 -30.26 66.04
N PRO A 569 -34.34 -31.32 66.62
CA PRO A 569 -32.90 -31.52 66.69
C PRO A 569 -32.21 -31.95 65.37
N SER A 570 -32.96 -32.27 64.30
CA SER A 570 -32.39 -32.78 63.04
C SER A 570 -33.39 -32.71 61.87
N THR A 571 -33.62 -31.51 61.35
CA THR A 571 -34.59 -31.28 60.26
C THR A 571 -33.87 -31.18 58.91
N ILE A 572 -34.26 -32.01 57.93
CA ILE A 572 -33.89 -31.86 56.52
C ILE A 572 -34.94 -30.93 55.88
N VAL A 573 -34.53 -29.76 55.42
CA VAL A 573 -35.45 -28.74 54.91
C VAL A 573 -35.04 -28.33 53.50
N ALA A 574 -36.04 -28.30 52.63
CA ALA A 574 -36.12 -27.56 51.36
C ALA A 574 -35.93 -28.40 50.10
N VAL A 575 -36.80 -28.08 49.14
CA VAL A 575 -36.75 -28.45 47.73
C VAL A 575 -36.71 -27.16 46.93
N ALA A 576 -35.56 -26.86 46.35
CA ALA A 576 -35.42 -25.71 45.46
C ALA A 576 -35.42 -26.16 44.00
N MET A 577 -36.18 -25.46 43.16
CA MET A 577 -35.98 -25.50 41.71
C MET A 577 -34.80 -24.60 41.37
N ALA A 578 -33.82 -25.15 40.66
CA ALA A 578 -32.70 -24.40 40.11
C ALA A 578 -33.22 -23.24 39.22
N GLY A 579 -33.00 -21.98 39.63
CA GLY A 579 -33.36 -20.78 38.88
C GLY A 579 -34.51 -19.92 39.42
N ASP A 580 -35.32 -20.41 40.36
CA ASP A 580 -36.42 -19.65 40.98
C ASP A 580 -36.11 -19.14 42.40
N VAL A 581 -34.95 -19.52 42.95
CA VAL A 581 -34.53 -19.15 44.31
C VAL A 581 -33.92 -17.76 44.32
N VAL A 582 -34.43 -16.87 45.18
CA VAL A 582 -33.88 -15.52 45.38
C VAL A 582 -32.93 -15.53 46.60
N LYS A 583 -31.78 -14.86 46.46
CA LYS A 583 -30.73 -14.78 47.50
C LYS A 583 -31.25 -14.32 48.88
N SER A 584 -32.20 -13.39 48.92
CA SER A 584 -32.79 -12.92 50.19
C SER A 584 -33.54 -14.04 50.94
N SER A 585 -34.23 -14.92 50.22
CA SER A 585 -34.94 -16.06 50.82
C SER A 585 -33.98 -17.12 51.35
N THR A 586 -32.80 -17.30 50.73
CA THR A 586 -31.75 -18.18 51.25
C THR A 586 -31.08 -17.63 52.51
N GLU A 587 -30.90 -16.32 52.60
CA GLU A 587 -30.34 -15.67 53.80
C GLU A 587 -31.29 -15.75 54.99
N GLU A 588 -32.60 -15.54 54.78
CA GLU A 588 -33.63 -15.75 55.82
C GLU A 588 -33.59 -17.18 56.38
N LEU A 589 -33.43 -18.19 55.51
CA LEU A 589 -33.34 -19.59 55.92
C LEU A 589 -32.04 -19.91 56.66
N ARG A 590 -30.90 -19.40 56.17
CA ARG A 590 -29.59 -19.53 56.85
C ARG A 590 -29.60 -18.94 58.25
N SER A 591 -30.32 -17.84 58.47
CA SER A 591 -30.47 -17.22 59.80
C SER A 591 -31.35 -18.05 60.76
N SER A 592 -32.14 -18.97 60.23
CA SER A 592 -33.16 -19.71 60.98
C SER A 592 -32.74 -21.13 61.37
N ALA A 593 -31.86 -21.81 60.62
CA ALA A 593 -31.33 -23.15 60.94
C ALA A 593 -30.11 -23.53 60.05
N VAL A 594 -29.47 -24.67 60.34
CA VAL A 594 -28.51 -25.37 59.43
C VAL A 594 -29.20 -26.61 58.82
N PRO A 595 -30.01 -26.46 57.76
CA PRO A 595 -30.72 -27.60 57.16
C PRO A 595 -29.87 -28.36 56.12
N ASP A 596 -30.05 -29.68 56.03
CA ASP A 596 -29.70 -30.45 54.82
C ASP A 596 -30.69 -30.08 53.70
N VAL A 597 -30.23 -29.84 52.46
CA VAL A 597 -31.04 -29.32 51.34
C VAL A 597 -31.21 -30.35 50.22
N LEU A 598 -32.44 -30.53 49.74
CA LEU A 598 -32.77 -31.32 48.55
C LEU A 598 -33.00 -30.34 47.38
N LEU A 599 -32.44 -30.62 46.21
CA LEU A 599 -32.61 -29.80 45.01
C LEU A 599 -33.28 -30.60 43.91
N LEU A 600 -34.39 -30.08 43.40
CA LEU A 600 -35.08 -30.64 42.25
C LEU A 600 -34.53 -29.99 40.98
N GLY A 601 -33.94 -30.83 40.13
CA GLY A 601 -33.42 -30.45 38.82
C GLY A 601 -34.45 -30.56 37.71
#